data_AF-A0A517I5Q2-F1
#
_entry.id   AF-A0A517I5Q2-F1
#
_cell.length_a   1.000
_cell.length_b   1.000
_cell.length_c   1.000
_cell.angle_alpha   90.00
_cell.angle_beta   90.00
_cell.angle_gamma   90.00
#
_symmetry.space_group_name_H-M   'P 1'
#
loop_
_entity.id
_entity.type
_entity.pdbx_description
1 polymer ?
#
loop_
_entity_poly.entity_id
_entity_poly.type
_entity_poly.pdbx_seq_one_letter_code
_entity_poly.pdbx_strand_id
1 'polypeptide(L)'
;MNQAAEAFLNEVWTSIQEIYKKENQRINEIKDWSQLQVGIKDYLRVAWRKGELNWANGKIHVDVHEPYSWSDDSYKYEAGPYIEELTEEILMQEFFPTLCERMESLLHSTDYDSHFFNYRFELVFEFEWKQSMQCHSHHFVNERKRESLKQALNQFIETQIMSELPIRPKEKNDFFFAHCLVNPDLMEQKQEVIEPLIQRLSEKLRSNKERCDSWTYYYTTALKGWADERFLGKFFDRTGYYGLDWALKPEQDRQEPKAEELDFFLYVALAIGNKEPDTRKKFLDLAVQIGSKQAANYVKRGSGRFENEYKSTQIQASANDVLQAIDIRIVSEEEAAYGEALDFINGLLREGFPKGYKLKLKSSEKHYLPVKKLAKSGLHQFFANASRYPVLYPKIAEYAELAMEAFAWYGDVEPSEKSVMPGTYAVLALGLSSNDYFPLFRRYMELVDTEHQSAQDDFAIAFIEAHGVTVENMPVLVSLVLGSSDSAKPLKNINITIDRAELVDALIGELAAMEDYLRETVIYRLFGGNKKLAQAVKKESSPIKDKLAQLLALVE
;
A
#
# COMPACT_ATOMS: atom_id res chain seq x y z
N MET A 1 -13.06 46.03 -25.50
CA MET A 1 -13.38 45.65 -24.12
C MET A 1 -13.97 46.86 -23.40
N ASN A 2 -15.05 46.67 -22.65
CA ASN A 2 -15.65 47.66 -21.76
C ASN A 2 -14.64 48.11 -20.69
N GLN A 3 -14.70 49.39 -20.26
CA GLN A 3 -13.76 49.95 -19.28
C GLN A 3 -13.78 49.21 -17.93
N ALA A 4 -14.93 48.74 -17.47
CA ALA A 4 -15.05 47.99 -16.23
C ALA A 4 -14.40 46.59 -16.34
N ALA A 5 -14.58 45.91 -17.47
CA ALA A 5 -13.91 44.64 -17.75
C ALA A 5 -12.40 44.80 -17.89
N GLU A 6 -11.94 45.90 -18.49
CA GLU A 6 -10.52 46.21 -18.60
C GLU A 6 -9.89 46.47 -17.22
N ALA A 7 -10.57 47.22 -16.35
CA ALA A 7 -10.12 47.44 -14.98
C ALA A 7 -10.04 46.12 -14.19
N PHE A 8 -11.09 45.29 -14.26
CA PHE A 8 -11.11 43.98 -13.61
C PHE A 8 -9.98 43.07 -14.11
N LEU A 9 -9.80 42.99 -15.44
CA LEU A 9 -8.74 42.21 -16.06
C LEU A 9 -7.36 42.66 -15.61
N ASN A 10 -7.11 43.97 -15.55
CA ASN A 10 -5.80 44.49 -15.14
C ASN A 10 -5.49 44.19 -13.68
N GLU A 11 -6.48 44.28 -12.78
CA GLU A 11 -6.32 43.94 -11.37
C GLU A 11 -6.07 42.44 -11.17
N VAL A 12 -6.89 41.58 -11.78
CA VAL A 12 -6.70 40.11 -11.79
C VAL A 12 -5.32 39.75 -12.34
N TRP A 13 -4.94 40.32 -13.48
CA TRP A 13 -3.67 40.01 -14.14
C TRP A 13 -2.47 40.43 -13.30
N THR A 14 -2.53 41.59 -12.66
CA THR A 14 -1.47 42.06 -11.76
C THR A 14 -1.28 41.10 -10.60
N SER A 15 -2.38 40.67 -9.98
CA SER A 15 -2.36 39.68 -8.90
C SER A 15 -1.75 38.35 -9.33
N ILE A 16 -2.12 37.83 -10.51
CA ILE A 16 -1.54 36.61 -11.08
C ILE A 16 -0.03 36.77 -11.28
N GLN A 17 0.41 37.89 -11.87
CA GLN A 17 1.83 38.14 -12.11
C GLN A 17 2.65 38.20 -10.82
N GLU A 18 2.10 38.80 -9.75
CA GLU A 18 2.75 38.82 -8.44
C GLU A 18 2.91 37.42 -7.84
N ILE A 19 1.86 36.60 -7.89
CA ILE A 19 1.88 35.22 -7.39
C ILE A 19 2.88 34.40 -8.21
N TYR A 20 2.80 34.46 -9.53
CA TYR A 20 3.67 33.70 -10.43
C TYR A 20 5.12 34.12 -10.32
N LYS A 21 5.42 35.40 -10.06
CA LYS A 21 6.80 35.84 -9.80
C LYS A 21 7.38 35.16 -8.56
N LYS A 22 6.61 35.03 -7.48
CA LYS A 22 7.03 34.32 -6.26
C LYS A 22 7.21 32.84 -6.52
N GLU A 23 6.25 32.21 -7.20
CA GLU A 23 6.34 30.80 -7.57
C GLU A 23 7.53 30.51 -8.49
N ASN A 24 7.84 31.42 -9.41
CA ASN A 24 8.95 31.25 -10.34
C ASN A 24 10.30 31.31 -9.61
N GLN A 25 10.42 32.19 -8.62
CA GLN A 25 11.60 32.22 -7.74
C GLN A 25 11.78 30.88 -7.02
N ARG A 26 10.71 30.35 -6.41
CA ARG A 26 10.72 29.05 -5.73
C ARG A 26 11.09 27.89 -6.69
N ILE A 27 10.53 27.91 -7.91
CA ILE A 27 10.78 26.89 -8.93
C ILE A 27 12.24 26.94 -9.42
N ASN A 28 12.81 28.14 -9.58
CA ASN A 28 14.21 28.33 -9.98
C ASN A 28 15.22 27.80 -8.95
N GLU A 29 14.82 27.63 -7.68
CA GLU A 29 15.68 27.04 -6.64
C GLU A 29 15.78 25.52 -6.74
N ILE A 30 14.86 24.86 -7.45
CA ILE A 30 14.85 23.42 -7.64
C ILE A 30 16.05 23.02 -8.50
N LYS A 31 16.93 22.21 -7.92
CA LYS A 31 18.06 21.59 -8.59
C LYS A 31 17.72 20.15 -8.91
N ASP A 32 18.32 19.63 -9.98
CA ASP A 32 18.20 18.22 -10.38
C ASP A 32 16.78 17.81 -10.85
N TRP A 33 16.29 18.46 -11.90
CA TRP A 33 15.04 18.09 -12.60
C TRP A 33 15.08 16.68 -13.20
N SER A 34 13.93 16.00 -13.22
CA SER A 34 13.76 14.82 -14.08
C SER A 34 13.63 15.26 -15.54
N GLN A 35 14.24 14.54 -16.46
CA GLN A 35 14.03 14.78 -17.90
C GLN A 35 12.60 14.48 -18.37
N LEU A 36 11.80 13.83 -17.53
CA LEU A 36 10.37 13.55 -17.77
C LEU A 36 9.45 14.59 -17.13
N GLN A 37 10.00 15.60 -16.44
CA GLN A 37 9.24 16.69 -15.85
C GLN A 37 9.39 17.92 -16.75
N VAL A 38 8.32 18.31 -17.44
CA VAL A 38 8.33 19.49 -18.34
C VAL A 38 7.60 20.70 -17.78
N GLY A 39 7.03 20.58 -16.58
CA GLY A 39 6.46 21.71 -15.86
C GLY A 39 5.89 21.35 -14.50
N ILE A 40 5.51 22.37 -13.72
CA ILE A 40 4.89 22.22 -12.41
C ILE A 40 3.45 22.75 -12.40
N LYS A 41 3.23 23.94 -12.96
CA LYS A 41 1.92 24.61 -12.91
C LYS A 41 1.06 24.20 -14.10
N ASP A 42 -0.11 23.65 -13.79
CA ASP A 42 -1.10 23.15 -14.74
C ASP A 42 -2.52 23.67 -14.46
N TYR A 43 -2.68 24.57 -13.49
CA TYR A 43 -3.98 25.07 -13.07
C TYR A 43 -3.91 26.52 -12.60
N LEU A 44 -4.95 27.29 -12.94
CA LEU A 44 -5.25 28.60 -12.37
C LEU A 44 -6.76 28.77 -12.28
N ARG A 45 -7.25 29.11 -11.09
CA ARG A 45 -8.62 29.61 -10.92
C ARG A 45 -8.62 31.07 -10.56
N VAL A 46 -9.47 31.83 -11.24
CA VAL A 46 -9.89 33.17 -10.83
C VAL A 46 -11.35 33.09 -10.45
N ALA A 47 -11.69 33.45 -9.22
CA ALA A 47 -13.06 33.43 -8.74
C ALA A 47 -13.48 34.80 -8.19
N TRP A 48 -14.66 35.28 -8.55
CA TRP A 48 -15.32 36.40 -7.87
C TRP A 48 -16.37 35.88 -6.89
N ARG A 49 -16.21 36.20 -5.61
CA ARG A 49 -17.14 35.85 -4.53
C ARG A 49 -17.79 37.11 -4.00
N LYS A 50 -19.12 37.17 -3.99
CA LYS A 50 -19.86 38.39 -3.67
C LYS A 50 -19.88 38.66 -2.16
N GLY A 51 -20.12 39.90 -1.76
CA GLY A 51 -20.32 40.23 -0.34
C GLY A 51 -21.67 39.75 0.19
N GLU A 52 -21.74 39.42 1.49
CA GLU A 52 -22.97 38.93 2.14
C GLU A 52 -24.14 39.94 2.05
N LEU A 53 -23.83 41.24 2.13
CA LEU A 53 -24.82 42.32 2.16
C LEU A 53 -24.97 43.06 0.82
N ASN A 54 -23.89 43.13 0.03
CA ASN A 54 -23.86 43.79 -1.27
C ASN A 54 -23.01 42.95 -2.22
N TRP A 55 -23.55 42.69 -3.40
CA TRP A 55 -22.85 42.04 -4.50
C TRP A 55 -21.47 42.65 -4.76
N ALA A 56 -21.37 43.98 -4.75
CA ALA A 56 -20.14 44.70 -5.06
C ALA A 56 -19.06 44.65 -3.96
N ASN A 57 -19.43 44.31 -2.72
CA ASN A 57 -18.49 44.21 -1.59
C ASN A 57 -17.90 42.80 -1.47
N GLY A 58 -17.56 42.21 -2.62
CA GLY A 58 -16.98 40.88 -2.74
C GLY A 58 -15.45 40.90 -2.79
N LYS A 59 -14.87 39.73 -3.08
CA LYS A 59 -13.42 39.57 -3.26
C LYS A 59 -13.10 38.77 -4.51
N ILE A 60 -11.94 39.07 -5.07
CA ILE A 60 -11.27 38.26 -6.08
C ILE A 60 -10.47 37.19 -5.35
N HIS A 61 -10.67 35.94 -5.73
CA HIS A 61 -9.96 34.78 -5.24
C HIS A 61 -9.11 34.23 -6.39
N VAL A 62 -7.83 33.98 -6.13
CA VAL A 62 -6.90 33.38 -7.08
C VAL A 62 -6.34 32.11 -6.48
N ASP A 63 -6.51 30.98 -7.17
CA ASP A 63 -5.95 29.69 -6.79
C ASP A 63 -4.98 29.21 -7.87
N VAL A 64 -3.75 28.88 -7.49
CA VAL A 64 -2.71 28.39 -8.41
C VAL A 64 -2.54 26.87 -8.38
N HIS A 65 -3.50 26.20 -7.74
CA HIS A 65 -3.66 24.75 -7.62
C HIS A 65 -5.16 24.46 -7.50
N GLU A 66 -5.59 23.26 -7.92
CA GLU A 66 -6.98 22.85 -7.73
C GLU A 66 -7.29 22.82 -6.21
N PRO A 67 -8.27 23.59 -5.75
CA PRO A 67 -8.54 23.72 -4.33
C PRO A 67 -9.28 22.50 -3.81
N TYR A 68 -8.87 22.00 -2.65
CA TYR A 68 -9.65 20.97 -1.96
C TYR A 68 -11.03 21.51 -1.58
N SER A 69 -12.05 20.64 -1.61
CA SER A 69 -13.43 20.99 -1.24
C SER A 69 -13.61 21.53 0.19
N TRP A 70 -12.58 21.41 1.03
CA TRP A 70 -12.55 21.84 2.42
C TRP A 70 -11.49 22.91 2.72
N SER A 71 -10.73 23.38 1.72
CA SER A 71 -9.71 24.43 1.88
C SER A 71 -10.23 25.78 1.35
N ASP A 72 -9.80 26.87 2.01
CA ASP A 72 -10.00 28.26 1.59
C ASP A 72 -8.65 29.00 1.51
N ASP A 73 -7.61 28.31 1.02
CA ASP A 73 -6.23 28.83 0.90
C ASP A 73 -6.04 29.77 -0.30
N SER A 74 -7.13 30.30 -0.84
CA SER A 74 -7.13 31.22 -1.97
C SER A 74 -6.43 32.55 -1.65
N TYR A 75 -5.70 33.10 -2.61
CA TYR A 75 -5.22 34.48 -2.52
C TYR A 75 -6.40 35.43 -2.72
N LYS A 76 -6.62 36.36 -1.77
CA LYS A 76 -7.79 37.23 -1.74
C LYS A 76 -7.40 38.68 -2.00
N TYR A 77 -8.10 39.32 -2.93
CA TYR A 77 -7.90 40.72 -3.29
C TYR A 77 -9.24 41.46 -3.26
N GLU A 78 -9.22 42.71 -2.80
CA GLU A 78 -10.36 43.60 -2.94
C GLU A 78 -10.49 44.01 -4.41
N ALA A 79 -11.71 44.25 -4.89
CA ALA A 79 -11.93 44.80 -6.23
C ALA A 79 -12.33 46.27 -6.16
N GLY A 80 -12.03 47.00 -7.22
CA GLY A 80 -12.43 48.40 -7.38
C GLY A 80 -13.93 48.61 -7.64
N PRO A 81 -14.38 49.88 -7.70
CA PRO A 81 -15.80 50.23 -7.90
C PRO A 81 -16.37 49.79 -9.26
N TYR A 82 -15.51 49.44 -10.23
CA TYR A 82 -15.90 48.94 -11.54
C TYR A 82 -16.74 47.66 -11.49
N ILE A 83 -16.72 46.91 -10.38
CA ILE A 83 -17.54 45.70 -10.19
C ILE A 83 -19.04 45.97 -10.36
N GLU A 84 -19.51 47.17 -10.01
CA GLU A 84 -20.93 47.53 -10.15
C GLU A 84 -21.39 47.62 -11.61
N GLU A 85 -20.45 47.82 -12.54
CA GLU A 85 -20.71 47.96 -13.97
C GLU A 85 -20.53 46.63 -14.74
N LEU A 86 -19.99 45.59 -14.09
CA LEU A 86 -19.84 44.28 -14.70
C LEU A 86 -21.17 43.56 -14.79
N THR A 87 -21.44 42.96 -15.95
CA THR A 87 -22.55 42.03 -16.17
C THR A 87 -22.02 40.64 -16.49
N GLU A 88 -22.87 39.63 -16.32
CA GLU A 88 -22.59 38.26 -16.78
C GLU A 88 -22.17 38.22 -18.26
N GLU A 89 -22.82 38.99 -19.12
CA GLU A 89 -22.48 39.09 -20.54
C GLU A 89 -21.10 39.70 -20.78
N ILE A 90 -20.75 40.77 -20.06
CA ILE A 90 -19.42 41.41 -20.15
C ILE A 90 -18.33 40.45 -19.65
N LEU A 91 -18.58 39.75 -18.54
CA LEU A 91 -17.64 38.78 -17.97
C LEU A 91 -17.37 37.63 -18.95
N MET A 92 -18.42 37.14 -19.61
CA MET A 92 -18.34 35.98 -20.48
C MET A 92 -17.89 36.27 -21.90
N GLN A 93 -18.27 37.41 -22.46
CA GLN A 93 -17.97 37.75 -23.86
C GLN A 93 -16.73 38.63 -23.99
N GLU A 94 -16.31 39.30 -22.93
CA GLU A 94 -15.17 40.21 -22.97
C GLU A 94 -14.04 39.76 -22.01
N PHE A 95 -14.30 39.72 -20.70
CA PHE A 95 -13.25 39.44 -19.72
C PHE A 95 -12.62 38.05 -19.88
N PHE A 96 -13.42 36.98 -19.83
CA PHE A 96 -12.89 35.61 -19.83
C PHE A 96 -12.15 35.26 -21.13
N PRO A 97 -12.67 35.60 -22.34
CA PRO A 97 -11.92 35.44 -23.58
C PRO A 97 -10.60 36.21 -23.60
N THR A 98 -10.58 37.48 -23.16
CA THR A 98 -9.33 38.26 -23.11
C THR A 98 -8.35 37.72 -22.06
N LEU A 99 -8.84 37.20 -20.93
CA LEU A 99 -7.99 36.50 -19.96
C LEU A 99 -7.37 35.23 -20.57
N CYS A 100 -8.16 34.46 -21.34
CA CYS A 100 -7.65 33.30 -22.08
C CYS A 100 -6.54 33.69 -23.07
N GLU A 101 -6.73 34.76 -23.85
CA GLU A 101 -5.72 35.25 -24.80
C GLU A 101 -4.41 35.69 -24.09
N ARG A 102 -4.53 36.37 -22.95
CA ARG A 102 -3.36 36.75 -22.14
C ARG A 102 -2.64 35.52 -21.58
N MET A 103 -3.40 34.54 -21.07
CA MET A 103 -2.83 33.28 -20.58
C MET A 103 -2.18 32.48 -21.70
N GLU A 104 -2.79 32.37 -22.88
CA GLU A 104 -2.21 31.69 -24.03
C GLU A 104 -0.88 32.32 -24.45
N SER A 105 -0.81 33.65 -24.48
CA SER A 105 0.43 34.38 -24.76
C SER A 105 1.50 34.09 -23.70
N LEU A 106 1.11 34.03 -22.41
CA LEU A 106 2.01 33.74 -21.29
C LEU A 106 2.57 32.31 -21.33
N LEU A 107 1.74 31.32 -21.66
CA LEU A 107 2.12 29.91 -21.77
C LEU A 107 3.16 29.65 -22.88
N HIS A 108 3.27 30.57 -23.84
CA HIS A 108 4.24 30.54 -24.93
C HIS A 108 5.40 31.52 -24.75
N SER A 109 5.40 32.33 -23.68
CA SER A 109 6.45 33.31 -23.43
C SER A 109 7.71 32.69 -22.82
N THR A 110 8.79 33.47 -22.79
CA THR A 110 10.05 33.11 -22.13
C THR A 110 10.23 33.87 -20.80
N ASP A 111 9.15 34.39 -20.22
CA ASP A 111 9.21 35.23 -19.02
C ASP A 111 9.42 34.41 -17.74
N TYR A 112 9.11 33.12 -17.79
CA TYR A 112 9.24 32.16 -16.70
C TYR A 112 10.20 31.04 -17.05
N ASP A 113 10.63 30.28 -16.03
CA ASP A 113 11.46 29.10 -16.26
C ASP A 113 10.76 28.10 -17.19
N SER A 114 11.57 27.37 -17.96
CA SER A 114 11.06 26.33 -18.85
C SER A 114 10.26 25.22 -18.15
N HIS A 115 10.42 25.02 -16.84
CA HIS A 115 9.65 24.08 -16.01
C HIS A 115 8.54 24.76 -15.20
N PHE A 116 8.24 26.03 -15.44
CA PHE A 116 7.17 26.72 -14.72
C PHE A 116 5.80 26.13 -15.10
N PHE A 117 5.39 26.30 -16.36
CA PHE A 117 4.13 25.74 -16.87
C PHE A 117 4.31 24.31 -17.36
N ASN A 118 3.34 23.45 -17.07
CA ASN A 118 3.23 22.14 -17.69
C ASN A 118 2.74 22.28 -19.16
N TYR A 119 2.78 21.19 -19.92
CA TYR A 119 2.30 21.21 -21.30
C TYR A 119 0.77 21.26 -21.40
N ARG A 120 0.05 20.80 -20.35
CA ARG A 120 -1.39 21.05 -20.17
C ARG A 120 -1.57 22.10 -19.10
N PHE A 121 -2.56 22.97 -19.30
CA PHE A 121 -2.90 24.00 -18.33
C PHE A 121 -4.41 24.26 -18.36
N GLU A 122 -5.08 24.21 -17.22
CA GLU A 122 -6.49 24.59 -17.09
C GLU A 122 -6.60 25.98 -16.47
N LEU A 123 -7.35 26.86 -17.14
CA LEU A 123 -7.80 28.12 -16.58
C LEU A 123 -9.28 28.00 -16.23
N VAL A 124 -9.61 28.18 -14.96
CA VAL A 124 -10.98 28.20 -14.45
C VAL A 124 -11.36 29.63 -14.09
N PHE A 125 -12.53 30.07 -14.52
CA PHE A 125 -13.16 31.31 -14.10
C PHE A 125 -14.48 31.00 -13.43
N GLU A 126 -14.59 31.40 -12.16
CA GLU A 126 -15.83 31.32 -11.40
C GLU A 126 -16.32 32.72 -11.05
N PHE A 127 -17.63 32.92 -11.08
CA PHE A 127 -18.21 34.13 -10.51
C PHE A 127 -19.58 33.78 -9.94
N GLU A 128 -19.83 34.25 -8.73
CA GLU A 128 -21.20 34.27 -8.22
C GLU A 128 -22.03 35.20 -9.10
N TRP A 129 -23.32 35.00 -9.28
CA TRP A 129 -24.18 36.00 -9.90
C TRP A 129 -25.58 35.78 -9.37
N LYS A 130 -26.16 36.81 -8.74
CA LYS A 130 -27.43 36.69 -8.00
C LYS A 130 -27.39 35.54 -6.98
N GLN A 131 -28.09 34.43 -7.23
CA GLN A 131 -28.16 33.26 -6.35
C GLN A 131 -27.47 32.00 -6.92
N SER A 132 -26.78 32.13 -8.06
CA SER A 132 -26.09 31.02 -8.72
C SER A 132 -24.58 31.23 -8.75
N MET A 133 -23.82 30.14 -8.74
CA MET A 133 -22.40 30.16 -9.11
C MET A 133 -22.28 29.80 -10.59
N GLN A 134 -21.57 30.62 -11.35
CA GLN A 134 -21.17 30.30 -12.72
C GLN A 134 -19.72 29.83 -12.71
N CYS A 135 -19.42 28.78 -13.48
CA CYS A 135 -18.09 28.18 -13.58
C CYS A 135 -17.79 27.85 -15.04
N HIS A 136 -16.67 28.34 -15.52
CA HIS A 136 -16.19 28.16 -16.89
C HIS A 136 -14.73 27.74 -16.86
N SER A 137 -14.34 26.81 -17.72
CA SER A 137 -12.92 26.45 -17.85
C SER A 137 -12.46 26.38 -19.30
N HIS A 138 -11.17 26.66 -19.48
CA HIS A 138 -10.48 26.58 -20.75
C HIS A 138 -9.19 25.76 -20.58
N HIS A 139 -8.98 24.80 -21.46
CA HIS A 139 -7.83 23.90 -21.43
C HIS A 139 -6.85 24.26 -22.53
N PHE A 140 -5.62 24.60 -22.15
CA PHE A 140 -4.51 24.88 -23.06
C PHE A 140 -3.62 23.66 -23.20
N VAL A 141 -3.09 23.45 -24.41
CA VAL A 141 -2.09 22.43 -24.71
C VAL A 141 -0.92 23.07 -25.46
N ASN A 142 0.26 23.08 -24.84
CA ASN A 142 1.50 23.47 -25.50
C ASN A 142 2.06 22.27 -26.29
N GLU A 143 1.72 22.21 -27.57
CA GLU A 143 2.07 21.10 -28.46
C GLU A 143 3.58 20.86 -28.58
N ARG A 144 4.37 21.93 -28.63
CA ARG A 144 5.84 21.84 -28.71
C ARG A 144 6.43 21.16 -27.48
N LYS A 145 5.95 21.53 -26.29
CA LYS A 145 6.38 20.93 -25.03
C LYS A 145 5.90 19.49 -24.90
N ARG A 146 4.67 19.19 -25.33
CA ARG A 146 4.14 17.82 -25.38
C ARG A 146 5.01 16.91 -26.25
N GLU A 147 5.38 17.37 -27.45
CA GLU A 147 6.20 16.58 -28.37
C GLU A 147 7.63 16.41 -27.84
N SER A 148 8.19 17.43 -27.19
CA SER A 148 9.48 17.34 -26.51
C SER A 148 9.45 16.30 -25.38
N LEU A 149 8.38 16.25 -24.59
CA LEU A 149 8.20 15.23 -23.55
C LEU A 149 8.08 13.82 -24.13
N LYS A 150 7.35 13.64 -25.24
CA LYS A 150 7.28 12.33 -25.93
C LYS A 150 8.66 11.86 -26.38
N GLN A 151 9.45 12.74 -26.98
CA GLN A 151 10.82 12.41 -27.40
C GLN A 151 11.70 12.05 -26.20
N ALA A 152 11.63 12.82 -25.11
CA ALA A 152 12.37 12.55 -23.88
C ALA A 152 11.95 11.22 -23.23
N LEU A 153 10.65 10.90 -23.26
CA LEU A 153 10.10 9.64 -22.75
C LEU A 153 10.59 8.45 -23.58
N ASN A 154 10.52 8.53 -24.92
CA ASN A 154 11.02 7.47 -25.80
C ASN A 154 12.52 7.23 -25.60
N GLN A 155 13.31 8.30 -25.56
CA GLN A 155 14.75 8.21 -25.29
C GLN A 155 15.01 7.62 -23.88
N PHE A 156 14.23 7.99 -22.87
CA PHE A 156 14.34 7.42 -21.53
C PHE A 156 14.04 5.92 -21.51
N ILE A 157 12.97 5.49 -22.18
CA ILE A 157 12.60 4.08 -22.30
C ILE A 157 13.74 3.30 -22.94
N GLU A 158 14.24 3.74 -24.08
CA GLU A 158 15.35 3.08 -24.79
C GLU A 158 16.62 3.01 -23.93
N THR A 159 17.05 4.15 -23.39
CA THR A 159 18.37 4.28 -22.78
C THR A 159 18.44 3.86 -21.30
N GLN A 160 17.32 3.92 -20.56
CA GLN A 160 17.29 3.63 -19.12
C GLN A 160 16.50 2.38 -18.77
N ILE A 161 15.36 2.15 -19.44
CA ILE A 161 14.46 1.03 -19.14
C ILE A 161 14.86 -0.22 -19.93
N MET A 162 15.05 -0.11 -21.24
CA MET A 162 15.32 -1.26 -22.11
C MET A 162 16.79 -1.70 -22.08
N SER A 163 17.72 -0.77 -21.89
CA SER A 163 19.16 -1.05 -21.69
C SER A 163 19.41 -2.18 -20.69
N GLU A 164 20.51 -2.91 -20.86
CA GLU A 164 20.91 -3.94 -19.90
C GLU A 164 21.48 -3.36 -18.59
N LEU A 165 21.53 -4.19 -17.54
CA LEU A 165 22.28 -3.86 -16.33
C LEU A 165 23.77 -3.64 -16.69
N PRO A 166 24.49 -2.72 -16.01
CA PRO A 166 24.14 -2.06 -14.76
C PRO A 166 23.35 -0.74 -14.89
N ILE A 167 22.94 -0.34 -16.10
CA ILE A 167 22.24 0.94 -16.34
C ILE A 167 20.87 0.90 -15.65
N ARG A 168 20.60 1.93 -14.84
CA ARG A 168 19.33 2.12 -14.11
C ARG A 168 18.94 3.59 -14.09
N PRO A 169 17.64 3.91 -14.14
CA PRO A 169 17.16 5.26 -13.95
C PRO A 169 17.44 5.76 -12.51
N LYS A 170 17.60 7.07 -12.38
CA LYS A 170 17.72 7.76 -11.08
C LYS A 170 16.43 7.65 -10.26
N GLU A 171 16.58 7.72 -8.93
CA GLU A 171 15.51 7.72 -7.92
C GLU A 171 14.23 8.45 -8.33
N LYS A 172 14.40 9.75 -8.45
CA LYS A 172 13.37 10.73 -8.77
C LYS A 172 12.60 10.45 -10.07
N ASN A 173 13.16 9.68 -11.00
CA ASN A 173 12.52 9.46 -12.30
C ASN A 173 11.36 8.47 -12.19
N ASP A 174 11.32 7.62 -11.16
CA ASP A 174 10.28 6.60 -11.01
C ASP A 174 8.88 7.22 -10.94
N PHE A 175 8.72 8.27 -10.12
CA PHE A 175 7.47 9.00 -10.00
C PHE A 175 7.01 9.53 -11.37
N PHE A 176 7.86 10.27 -12.07
CA PHE A 176 7.50 10.87 -13.36
C PHE A 176 7.27 9.83 -14.45
N PHE A 177 8.07 8.76 -14.47
CA PHE A 177 7.90 7.67 -15.42
C PHE A 177 6.57 6.95 -15.23
N ALA A 178 6.21 6.61 -13.98
CA ALA A 178 4.91 6.02 -13.67
C ALA A 178 3.74 6.87 -14.18
N HIS A 179 3.79 8.19 -13.97
CA HIS A 179 2.74 9.10 -14.44
C HIS A 179 2.75 9.28 -15.97
N CYS A 180 3.92 9.18 -16.62
CA CYS A 180 4.01 9.19 -18.09
C CYS A 180 3.36 7.95 -18.70
N LEU A 181 3.54 6.76 -18.10
CA LEU A 181 2.97 5.50 -18.59
C LEU A 181 1.45 5.56 -18.69
N VAL A 182 0.79 6.16 -17.71
CA VAL A 182 -0.68 6.25 -17.65
C VAL A 182 -1.22 7.54 -18.28
N ASN A 183 -0.38 8.32 -18.97
CA ASN A 183 -0.82 9.54 -19.64
C ASN A 183 -1.22 9.26 -21.10
N PRO A 184 -2.51 9.38 -21.46
CA PRO A 184 -2.98 9.10 -22.81
C PRO A 184 -2.43 10.05 -23.90
N ASP A 185 -1.89 11.22 -23.52
CA ASP A 185 -1.22 12.10 -24.48
C ASP A 185 0.17 11.59 -24.87
N LEU A 186 0.76 10.72 -24.07
CA LEU A 186 2.14 10.25 -24.23
C LEU A 186 2.20 8.78 -24.63
N MET A 187 1.28 7.95 -24.11
CA MET A 187 1.30 6.50 -24.23
C MET A 187 -0.08 5.95 -24.54
N GLU A 188 -0.15 4.91 -25.37
CA GLU A 188 -1.37 4.13 -25.57
C GLU A 188 -1.74 3.38 -24.28
N GLN A 189 -2.98 3.55 -23.84
CA GLN A 189 -3.49 2.97 -22.60
C GLN A 189 -3.90 1.51 -22.83
N LYS A 190 -2.91 0.64 -23.05
CA LYS A 190 -3.05 -0.79 -23.34
C LYS A 190 -2.08 -1.61 -22.49
N GLN A 191 -2.52 -2.78 -22.03
CA GLN A 191 -1.69 -3.67 -21.20
C GLN A 191 -0.39 -4.03 -21.92
N GLU A 192 -0.46 -4.37 -23.21
CA GLU A 192 0.69 -4.84 -24.00
C GLU A 192 1.76 -3.76 -24.21
N VAL A 193 1.40 -2.49 -24.00
CA VAL A 193 2.30 -1.34 -24.11
C VAL A 193 2.90 -0.99 -22.75
N ILE A 194 2.09 -0.99 -21.70
CA ILE A 194 2.49 -0.50 -20.37
C ILE A 194 3.15 -1.57 -19.51
N GLU A 195 2.58 -2.78 -19.48
CA GLU A 195 3.04 -3.86 -18.59
C GLU A 195 4.52 -4.23 -18.83
N PRO A 196 5.01 -4.38 -20.07
CA PRO A 196 6.41 -4.74 -20.29
C PRO A 196 7.39 -3.73 -19.70
N LEU A 197 7.04 -2.44 -19.71
CA LEU A 197 7.86 -1.37 -19.15
C LEU A 197 7.90 -1.42 -17.62
N ILE A 198 6.75 -1.70 -16.99
CA ILE A 198 6.65 -1.89 -15.53
C ILE A 198 7.45 -3.11 -15.08
N GLN A 199 7.29 -4.23 -15.78
CA GLN A 199 8.00 -5.46 -15.47
C GLN A 199 9.52 -5.27 -15.64
N ARG A 200 9.96 -4.68 -16.76
CA ARG A 200 11.38 -4.44 -17.02
C ARG A 200 12.06 -3.60 -15.93
N LEU A 201 11.42 -2.54 -15.46
CA LEU A 201 11.98 -1.74 -14.37
C LEU A 201 11.94 -2.51 -13.03
N SER A 202 10.85 -3.23 -12.74
CA SER A 202 10.76 -4.09 -11.55
C SER A 202 11.87 -5.14 -11.49
N GLU A 203 12.19 -5.77 -12.63
CA GLU A 203 13.30 -6.73 -12.74
C GLU A 203 14.67 -6.11 -12.46
N LYS A 204 14.94 -4.93 -13.04
CA LYS A 204 16.18 -4.17 -12.80
C LYS A 204 16.39 -3.78 -11.35
N LEU A 205 15.28 -3.55 -10.63
CA LEU A 205 15.25 -3.12 -9.24
C LEU A 205 15.13 -4.28 -8.25
N ARG A 206 14.91 -5.52 -8.71
CA ARG A 206 14.68 -6.69 -7.84
C ARG A 206 15.76 -6.91 -6.78
N SER A 207 17.02 -6.58 -7.08
CA SER A 207 18.14 -6.72 -6.13
C SER A 207 18.17 -5.65 -5.04
N ASN A 208 17.37 -4.58 -5.15
CA ASN A 208 17.23 -3.52 -4.15
C ASN A 208 15.76 -3.41 -3.73
N LYS A 209 15.44 -4.01 -2.59
CA LYS A 209 14.06 -4.13 -2.08
C LYS A 209 13.39 -2.77 -1.89
N GLU A 210 14.04 -1.82 -1.22
CA GLU A 210 13.50 -0.47 -0.96
C GLU A 210 13.15 0.25 -2.26
N ARG A 211 14.05 0.16 -3.25
CA ARG A 211 13.84 0.76 -4.57
C ARG A 211 12.70 0.09 -5.35
N CYS A 212 12.61 -1.24 -5.28
CA CYS A 212 11.54 -2.02 -5.89
C CYS A 212 10.16 -1.71 -5.27
N ASP A 213 10.11 -1.58 -3.94
CA ASP A 213 8.90 -1.20 -3.21
C ASP A 213 8.47 0.24 -3.55
N SER A 214 9.44 1.16 -3.68
CA SER A 214 9.18 2.54 -4.10
C SER A 214 8.65 2.62 -5.54
N TRP A 215 9.27 1.89 -6.48
CA TRP A 215 8.74 1.78 -7.85
C TRP A 215 7.31 1.23 -7.86
N THR A 216 7.07 0.19 -7.05
CA THR A 216 5.74 -0.41 -6.89
C THR A 216 4.69 0.58 -6.39
N TYR A 217 5.06 1.38 -5.39
CA TYR A 217 4.21 2.46 -4.88
C TYR A 217 3.87 3.49 -5.97
N TYR A 218 4.87 3.93 -6.75
CA TYR A 218 4.67 4.96 -7.77
C TYR A 218 3.76 4.49 -8.91
N TYR A 219 4.00 3.32 -9.50
CA TYR A 219 3.12 2.84 -10.58
C TYR A 219 1.72 2.49 -10.06
N THR A 220 1.59 1.99 -8.83
CA THR A 220 0.28 1.69 -8.22
C THR A 220 -0.53 2.97 -8.06
N THR A 221 0.11 4.03 -7.55
CA THR A 221 -0.52 5.34 -7.37
C THR A 221 -0.93 5.95 -8.70
N ALA A 222 -0.06 5.91 -9.72
CA ALA A 222 -0.35 6.43 -11.05
C ALA A 222 -1.53 5.69 -11.72
N LEU A 223 -1.55 4.36 -11.67
CA LEU A 223 -2.65 3.55 -12.23
C LEU A 223 -3.98 3.82 -11.52
N LYS A 224 -3.98 4.00 -10.20
CA LYS A 224 -5.16 4.40 -9.43
C LYS A 224 -5.65 5.79 -9.81
N GLY A 225 -4.74 6.76 -9.91
CA GLY A 225 -5.07 8.12 -10.36
C GLY A 225 -5.72 8.10 -11.74
N TRP A 226 -5.15 7.34 -12.68
CA TRP A 226 -5.76 7.14 -13.99
C TRP A 226 -7.18 6.54 -13.90
N ALA A 227 -7.37 5.49 -13.11
CA ALA A 227 -8.68 4.87 -12.93
C ALA A 227 -9.71 5.87 -12.38
N ASP A 228 -9.35 6.60 -11.34
CA ASP A 228 -10.23 7.55 -10.67
C ASP A 228 -10.58 8.75 -11.57
N GLU A 229 -9.58 9.35 -12.22
CA GLU A 229 -9.73 10.62 -12.96
C GLU A 229 -10.22 10.42 -14.40
N ARG A 230 -9.87 9.29 -15.05
CA ARG A 230 -10.08 9.09 -16.50
C ARG A 230 -11.12 8.04 -16.83
N PHE A 231 -11.34 7.07 -15.94
CA PHE A 231 -12.25 5.96 -16.20
C PHE A 231 -13.52 6.05 -15.35
N LEU A 232 -13.39 6.02 -14.02
CA LEU A 232 -14.53 5.88 -13.11
C LEU A 232 -15.50 7.06 -13.19
N GLY A 233 -15.01 8.29 -13.31
CA GLY A 233 -15.84 9.49 -13.44
C GLY A 233 -16.80 9.49 -14.65
N LYS A 234 -16.58 8.64 -15.67
CA LYS A 234 -17.49 8.49 -16.82
C LYS A 234 -18.75 7.68 -16.50
N PHE A 235 -18.68 6.81 -15.49
CA PHE A 235 -19.74 5.83 -15.20
C PHE A 235 -20.27 5.92 -13.77
N PHE A 236 -19.53 6.55 -12.86
CA PHE A 236 -19.85 6.60 -11.43
C PHE A 236 -19.75 8.03 -10.88
N ASP A 237 -20.55 8.31 -9.86
CA ASP A 237 -20.46 9.50 -9.02
C ASP A 237 -19.74 9.18 -7.71
N ARG A 238 -18.95 10.13 -7.21
CA ARG A 238 -18.32 10.00 -5.89
C ARG A 238 -19.35 10.16 -4.77
N THR A 239 -19.32 9.27 -3.80
CA THR A 239 -20.25 9.18 -2.67
C THR A 239 -19.53 8.78 -1.38
N GLY A 240 -20.26 8.71 -0.27
CA GLY A 240 -19.71 8.32 1.04
C GLY A 240 -18.96 9.43 1.76
N TYR A 241 -18.42 9.12 2.94
CA TYR A 241 -17.58 10.05 3.69
C TYR A 241 -16.29 10.33 2.90
N TYR A 242 -15.98 11.61 2.69
CA TYR A 242 -14.83 12.08 1.91
C TYR A 242 -14.84 11.73 0.41
N GLY A 243 -15.96 11.25 -0.15
CA GLY A 243 -16.07 10.96 -1.58
C GLY A 243 -15.25 9.76 -2.06
N LEU A 244 -14.94 8.81 -1.17
CA LEU A 244 -14.12 7.64 -1.48
C LEU A 244 -14.88 6.50 -2.17
N ASP A 245 -16.21 6.54 -2.15
CA ASP A 245 -17.06 5.50 -2.74
C ASP A 245 -17.63 5.90 -4.09
N TRP A 246 -17.97 4.90 -4.90
CA TRP A 246 -18.44 5.08 -6.26
C TRP A 246 -19.86 4.53 -6.37
N ALA A 247 -20.80 5.38 -6.76
CA ALA A 247 -22.19 5.00 -7.03
C ALA A 247 -22.44 5.07 -8.55
N LEU A 248 -23.10 4.04 -9.09
CA LEU A 248 -23.36 3.95 -10.53
C LEU A 248 -24.27 5.10 -10.98
N LYS A 249 -23.85 5.83 -12.01
CA LYS A 249 -24.64 6.92 -12.59
C LYS A 249 -25.96 6.40 -13.18
N PRO A 250 -27.02 7.23 -13.21
CA PRO A 250 -28.25 6.92 -13.96
C PRO A 250 -27.94 6.60 -15.42
N GLU A 251 -28.71 5.70 -16.04
CA GLU A 251 -28.44 5.21 -17.38
C GLU A 251 -28.32 6.30 -18.44
N GLN A 252 -29.12 7.37 -18.33
CA GLN A 252 -29.11 8.53 -19.22
C GLN A 252 -27.81 9.35 -19.16
N ASP A 253 -27.07 9.30 -18.04
CA ASP A 253 -25.87 10.09 -17.78
C ASP A 253 -24.58 9.26 -17.97
N ARG A 254 -24.73 7.98 -18.35
CA ARG A 254 -23.61 7.05 -18.58
C ARG A 254 -23.21 7.04 -20.05
N GLN A 255 -21.91 7.12 -20.27
CA GLN A 255 -21.33 6.77 -21.56
C GLN A 255 -21.33 5.24 -21.72
N GLU A 256 -21.39 4.74 -22.95
CA GLU A 256 -21.15 3.31 -23.19
C GLU A 256 -19.66 2.98 -22.97
N PRO A 257 -19.34 1.90 -22.24
CA PRO A 257 -17.95 1.54 -21.98
C PRO A 257 -17.29 1.08 -23.28
N LYS A 258 -16.26 1.82 -23.71
CA LYS A 258 -15.40 1.39 -24.81
C LYS A 258 -14.60 0.18 -24.36
N ALA A 259 -14.57 -0.88 -25.19
CA ALA A 259 -13.92 -2.13 -24.87
C ALA A 259 -12.44 -1.94 -24.46
N GLU A 260 -11.68 -1.17 -25.23
CA GLU A 260 -10.26 -0.90 -24.95
C GLU A 260 -10.02 -0.19 -23.62
N GLU A 261 -10.88 0.78 -23.24
CA GLU A 261 -10.76 1.49 -21.97
C GLU A 261 -11.11 0.57 -20.79
N LEU A 262 -12.11 -0.30 -20.97
CA LEU A 262 -12.49 -1.29 -19.98
C LEU A 262 -11.39 -2.34 -19.80
N ASP A 263 -10.80 -2.84 -20.88
CA ASP A 263 -9.71 -3.81 -20.83
C ASP A 263 -8.50 -3.24 -20.07
N PHE A 264 -8.13 -1.98 -20.34
CA PHE A 264 -7.06 -1.32 -19.59
C PHE A 264 -7.43 -1.08 -18.11
N PHE A 265 -8.70 -0.77 -17.80
CA PHE A 265 -9.16 -0.69 -16.41
C PHE A 265 -9.08 -2.03 -15.69
N LEU A 266 -9.36 -3.14 -16.37
CA LEU A 266 -9.17 -4.48 -15.78
C LEU A 266 -7.68 -4.77 -15.54
N TYR A 267 -6.80 -4.42 -16.48
CA TYR A 267 -5.36 -4.49 -16.29
C TYR A 267 -4.92 -3.68 -15.07
N VAL A 268 -5.37 -2.43 -14.94
CA VAL A 268 -5.11 -1.56 -13.78
C VAL A 268 -5.50 -2.27 -12.48
N ALA A 269 -6.71 -2.83 -12.41
CA ALA A 269 -7.17 -3.56 -11.23
C ALA A 269 -6.24 -4.74 -10.88
N LEU A 270 -5.79 -5.50 -11.88
CA LEU A 270 -4.87 -6.62 -11.65
C LEU A 270 -3.47 -6.14 -11.20
N ALA A 271 -2.91 -5.14 -11.87
CA ALA A 271 -1.56 -4.63 -11.62
C ALA A 271 -1.40 -4.05 -10.20
N ILE A 272 -2.41 -3.32 -9.69
CA ILE A 272 -2.36 -2.74 -8.34
C ILE A 272 -2.55 -3.78 -7.23
N GLY A 273 -3.20 -4.89 -7.54
CA GLY A 273 -3.76 -5.75 -6.50
C GLY A 273 -2.74 -6.56 -5.70
N ASN A 274 -1.47 -6.60 -6.14
CA ASN A 274 -0.42 -7.19 -5.32
C ASN A 274 -0.15 -6.38 -4.05
N LYS A 275 -0.31 -5.05 -4.11
CA LYS A 275 -0.21 -4.16 -2.94
C LYS A 275 -1.58 -3.81 -2.36
N GLU A 276 -2.58 -3.64 -3.21
CA GLU A 276 -3.92 -3.20 -2.81
C GLU A 276 -5.01 -4.20 -3.22
N PRO A 277 -5.10 -5.38 -2.57
CA PRO A 277 -6.04 -6.43 -2.93
C PRO A 277 -7.51 -5.99 -2.81
N ASP A 278 -7.83 -5.14 -1.84
CA ASP A 278 -9.19 -4.62 -1.64
C ASP A 278 -9.58 -3.60 -2.72
N THR A 279 -8.66 -2.70 -3.11
CA THR A 279 -8.87 -1.76 -4.22
C THR A 279 -9.08 -2.51 -5.53
N ARG A 280 -8.29 -3.55 -5.81
CA ARG A 280 -8.51 -4.44 -6.96
C ARG A 280 -9.91 -5.03 -6.94
N LYS A 281 -10.35 -5.59 -5.81
CA LYS A 281 -11.70 -6.16 -5.68
C LYS A 281 -12.77 -5.10 -5.96
N LYS A 282 -12.62 -3.90 -5.38
CA LYS A 282 -13.53 -2.77 -5.61
C LYS A 282 -13.60 -2.41 -7.11
N PHE A 283 -12.46 -2.31 -7.79
CA PHE A 283 -12.42 -2.02 -9.23
C PHE A 283 -13.08 -3.12 -10.07
N LEU A 284 -12.83 -4.39 -9.76
CA LEU A 284 -13.50 -5.51 -10.44
C LEU A 284 -15.02 -5.49 -10.21
N ASP A 285 -15.47 -5.22 -8.99
CA ASP A 285 -16.90 -5.11 -8.69
C ASP A 285 -17.55 -3.93 -9.44
N LEU A 286 -16.87 -2.79 -9.56
CA LEU A 286 -17.32 -1.66 -10.37
C LEU A 286 -17.38 -2.03 -11.85
N ALA A 287 -16.37 -2.72 -12.39
CA ALA A 287 -16.39 -3.22 -13.76
C ALA A 287 -17.57 -4.18 -14.02
N VAL A 288 -17.92 -5.03 -13.04
CA VAL A 288 -19.11 -5.90 -13.13
C VAL A 288 -20.40 -5.08 -13.21
N GLN A 289 -20.53 -4.00 -12.43
CA GLN A 289 -21.71 -3.14 -12.44
C GLN A 289 -21.96 -2.46 -13.80
N ILE A 290 -20.89 -2.17 -14.55
CA ILE A 290 -20.97 -1.63 -15.92
C ILE A 290 -20.99 -2.72 -17.01
N GLY A 291 -21.18 -3.99 -16.62
CA GLY A 291 -21.43 -5.10 -17.55
C GLY A 291 -20.20 -5.89 -18.00
N SER A 292 -19.03 -5.73 -17.36
CA SER A 292 -17.82 -6.48 -17.73
C SER A 292 -17.95 -7.98 -17.41
N LYS A 293 -18.03 -8.80 -18.46
CA LYS A 293 -18.01 -10.27 -18.34
C LYS A 293 -16.66 -10.79 -17.84
N GLN A 294 -15.57 -10.17 -18.26
CA GLN A 294 -14.22 -10.57 -17.84
C GLN A 294 -14.00 -10.28 -16.35
N ALA A 295 -14.45 -9.12 -15.85
CA ALA A 295 -14.43 -8.84 -14.41
C ALA A 295 -15.26 -9.86 -13.62
N ALA A 296 -16.46 -10.20 -14.11
CA ALA A 296 -17.30 -11.22 -13.48
C ALA A 296 -16.61 -12.59 -13.44
N ASN A 297 -15.87 -12.94 -14.49
CA ASN A 297 -15.07 -14.16 -14.52
C ASN A 297 -13.90 -14.09 -13.52
N TYR A 298 -13.18 -12.98 -13.42
CA TYR A 298 -12.12 -12.83 -12.41
C TYR A 298 -12.65 -12.96 -10.98
N VAL A 299 -13.77 -12.32 -10.67
CA VAL A 299 -14.40 -12.42 -9.34
C VAL A 299 -14.87 -13.85 -9.04
N LYS A 300 -15.40 -14.56 -10.03
CA LYS A 300 -15.96 -15.91 -9.83
C LYS A 300 -14.92 -17.02 -9.87
N ARG A 301 -13.98 -16.95 -10.82
CA ARG A 301 -13.11 -18.06 -11.23
C ARG A 301 -11.60 -17.76 -11.14
N GLY A 302 -11.22 -16.54 -10.77
CA GLY A 302 -9.83 -16.09 -10.82
C GLY A 302 -9.36 -15.89 -12.26
N SER A 303 -8.04 -15.91 -12.45
CA SER A 303 -7.40 -15.64 -13.75
C SER A 303 -7.57 -16.78 -14.76
N GLY A 304 -7.96 -17.97 -14.30
CA GLY A 304 -7.94 -19.21 -15.08
C GLY A 304 -6.59 -19.93 -15.09
N ARG A 305 -5.56 -19.39 -14.41
CA ARG A 305 -4.26 -20.06 -14.23
C ARG A 305 -4.33 -21.29 -13.33
N PHE A 306 -5.22 -21.27 -12.34
CA PHE A 306 -5.39 -22.34 -11.36
C PHE A 306 -6.77 -22.98 -11.52
N GLU A 307 -6.88 -24.26 -11.18
CA GLU A 307 -8.18 -24.93 -11.14
C GLU A 307 -9.06 -24.30 -10.05
N ASN A 308 -10.21 -23.75 -10.47
CA ASN A 308 -11.03 -22.94 -9.58
C ASN A 308 -11.85 -23.77 -8.59
N GLU A 309 -12.32 -24.97 -8.95
CA GLU A 309 -13.12 -25.82 -8.07
C GLU A 309 -12.51 -27.22 -7.99
N TYR A 310 -12.42 -27.76 -6.78
CA TYR A 310 -11.99 -29.13 -6.51
C TYR A 310 -13.00 -29.80 -5.57
N LYS A 311 -13.44 -31.03 -5.90
CA LYS A 311 -14.42 -31.76 -5.09
C LYS A 311 -14.05 -33.23 -5.00
N SER A 312 -14.04 -33.75 -3.78
CA SER A 312 -13.84 -35.17 -3.48
C SER A 312 -14.83 -35.63 -2.41
N THR A 313 -14.68 -36.88 -1.97
CA THR A 313 -15.43 -37.41 -0.81
C THR A 313 -14.98 -36.80 0.51
N GLN A 314 -13.77 -36.22 0.57
CA GLN A 314 -13.18 -35.69 1.79
C GLN A 314 -13.33 -34.17 1.92
N ILE A 315 -13.20 -33.42 0.81
CA ILE A 315 -13.24 -31.96 0.83
C ILE A 315 -14.01 -31.38 -0.37
N GLN A 316 -14.47 -30.15 -0.22
CA GLN A 316 -14.86 -29.27 -1.33
C GLN A 316 -14.04 -27.99 -1.22
N ALA A 317 -13.26 -27.68 -2.24
CA ALA A 317 -12.37 -26.53 -2.25
C ALA A 317 -12.57 -25.66 -3.50
N SER A 318 -12.22 -24.39 -3.38
CA SER A 318 -12.07 -23.50 -4.53
C SER A 318 -10.96 -22.49 -4.31
N ALA A 319 -10.27 -22.12 -5.38
CA ALA A 319 -9.19 -21.15 -5.36
C ALA A 319 -9.44 -20.01 -6.36
N ASN A 320 -9.15 -18.79 -5.94
CA ASN A 320 -9.20 -17.59 -6.77
C ASN A 320 -7.95 -16.75 -6.51
N ASP A 321 -7.00 -16.80 -7.46
CA ASP A 321 -5.72 -16.11 -7.39
C ASP A 321 -5.86 -14.59 -7.52
N VAL A 322 -6.83 -14.12 -8.31
CA VAL A 322 -7.13 -12.69 -8.44
C VAL A 322 -7.64 -12.12 -7.12
N LEU A 323 -8.53 -12.81 -6.42
CA LEU A 323 -9.02 -12.37 -5.11
C LEU A 323 -8.12 -12.80 -3.94
N GLN A 324 -7.03 -13.54 -4.23
CA GLN A 324 -6.15 -14.15 -3.25
C GLN A 324 -6.95 -14.89 -2.17
N ALA A 325 -7.87 -15.75 -2.60
CA ALA A 325 -8.83 -16.41 -1.73
C ALA A 325 -8.85 -17.91 -1.99
N ILE A 326 -8.87 -18.67 -0.90
CA ILE A 326 -9.10 -20.10 -0.89
C ILE A 326 -10.32 -20.36 -0.01
N ASP A 327 -11.29 -21.12 -0.52
CA ASP A 327 -12.42 -21.63 0.27
C ASP A 327 -12.23 -23.14 0.42
N ILE A 328 -12.30 -23.66 1.64
CA ILE A 328 -12.25 -25.11 1.90
C ILE A 328 -13.39 -25.50 2.82
N ARG A 329 -14.12 -26.55 2.44
CA ARG A 329 -15.04 -27.27 3.29
C ARG A 329 -14.48 -28.66 3.57
N ILE A 330 -14.25 -28.94 4.84
CA ILE A 330 -13.93 -30.28 5.33
C ILE A 330 -15.26 -31.05 5.42
N VAL A 331 -15.37 -32.20 4.75
CA VAL A 331 -16.58 -33.02 4.72
C VAL A 331 -16.54 -34.07 5.83
N SER A 332 -15.38 -34.72 5.99
CA SER A 332 -15.10 -35.68 7.05
C SER A 332 -14.00 -35.14 7.96
N GLU A 333 -14.22 -35.07 9.27
CA GLU A 333 -13.25 -34.54 10.25
C GLU A 333 -12.19 -35.59 10.60
N GLU A 334 -11.48 -36.07 9.58
CA GLU A 334 -10.54 -37.19 9.66
C GLU A 334 -9.19 -36.82 9.05
N GLU A 335 -8.14 -37.54 9.43
CA GLU A 335 -6.76 -37.33 8.96
C GLU A 335 -6.68 -37.19 7.43
N ALA A 336 -7.38 -38.06 6.70
CA ALA A 336 -7.38 -38.07 5.24
C ALA A 336 -7.90 -36.76 4.64
N ALA A 337 -8.93 -36.13 5.22
CA ALA A 337 -9.49 -34.89 4.70
C ALA A 337 -8.58 -33.69 4.93
N TYR A 338 -7.95 -33.60 6.11
CA TYR A 338 -6.95 -32.58 6.38
C TYR A 338 -5.69 -32.77 5.53
N GLY A 339 -5.26 -34.02 5.32
CA GLY A 339 -4.17 -34.35 4.42
C GLY A 339 -4.45 -33.93 2.98
N GLU A 340 -5.64 -34.22 2.46
CA GLU A 340 -6.06 -33.82 1.11
C GLU A 340 -6.18 -32.29 0.96
N ALA A 341 -6.68 -31.60 1.99
CA ALA A 341 -6.70 -30.14 2.01
C ALA A 341 -5.29 -29.53 1.99
N LEU A 342 -4.34 -30.11 2.74
CA LEU A 342 -2.93 -29.70 2.71
C LEU A 342 -2.32 -29.93 1.33
N ASP A 343 -2.59 -31.06 0.68
CA ASP A 343 -2.09 -31.34 -0.66
C ASP A 343 -2.62 -30.35 -1.69
N PHE A 344 -3.90 -29.99 -1.60
CA PHE A 344 -4.51 -28.96 -2.45
C PHE A 344 -3.80 -27.61 -2.28
N ILE A 345 -3.63 -27.14 -1.03
CA ILE A 345 -2.98 -25.85 -0.75
C ILE A 345 -1.50 -25.87 -1.17
N ASN A 346 -0.76 -26.92 -0.83
CA ASN A 346 0.66 -27.06 -1.19
C ASN A 346 0.83 -27.11 -2.71
N GLY A 347 -0.08 -27.78 -3.43
CA GLY A 347 -0.14 -27.78 -4.89
C GLY A 347 -0.23 -26.36 -5.46
N LEU A 348 -1.20 -25.59 -4.98
CA LEU A 348 -1.38 -24.19 -5.39
C LEU A 348 -0.13 -23.34 -5.13
N LEU A 349 0.47 -23.44 -3.94
CA LEU A 349 1.67 -22.67 -3.59
C LEU A 349 2.89 -23.07 -4.45
N ARG A 350 3.08 -24.36 -4.76
CA ARG A 350 4.13 -24.82 -5.69
C ARG A 350 3.96 -24.24 -7.09
N GLU A 351 2.72 -24.04 -7.53
CA GLU A 351 2.38 -23.42 -8.82
C GLU A 351 2.45 -21.88 -8.80
N GLY A 352 2.77 -21.28 -7.65
CA GLY A 352 2.94 -19.83 -7.48
C GLY A 352 1.65 -19.09 -7.15
N PHE A 353 0.70 -19.73 -6.47
CA PHE A 353 -0.47 -19.04 -5.93
C PHE A 353 -0.05 -17.97 -4.91
N PRO A 354 -0.72 -16.81 -4.83
CA PRO A 354 -0.36 -15.74 -3.90
C PRO A 354 -0.33 -16.22 -2.44
N LYS A 355 0.78 -15.98 -1.74
CA LYS A 355 1.00 -16.50 -0.38
C LYS A 355 0.21 -15.77 0.70
N GLY A 356 -0.09 -14.49 0.49
CA GLY A 356 -0.90 -13.65 1.39
C GLY A 356 -2.42 -13.91 1.31
N TYR A 357 -2.84 -15.08 0.86
CA TYR A 357 -4.24 -15.39 0.63
C TYR A 357 -5.06 -15.43 1.93
N LYS A 358 -6.37 -15.29 1.79
CA LYS A 358 -7.33 -15.54 2.87
C LYS A 358 -7.97 -16.91 2.72
N LEU A 359 -8.15 -17.62 3.84
CA LEU A 359 -8.84 -18.91 3.87
C LEU A 359 -10.23 -18.77 4.48
N LYS A 360 -11.26 -19.11 3.71
CA LYS A 360 -12.61 -19.32 4.24
C LYS A 360 -12.81 -20.81 4.53
N LEU A 361 -12.62 -21.18 5.78
CA LEU A 361 -12.79 -22.54 6.24
C LEU A 361 -14.24 -22.82 6.66
N LYS A 362 -14.81 -23.91 6.16
CA LYS A 362 -16.04 -24.54 6.66
C LYS A 362 -15.68 -25.90 7.27
N SER A 363 -15.49 -25.90 8.58
CA SER A 363 -15.17 -27.08 9.39
C SER A 363 -16.17 -27.15 10.55
N SER A 364 -16.60 -28.37 10.88
CA SER A 364 -17.44 -28.62 12.06
C SER A 364 -16.61 -28.60 13.35
N GLU A 365 -15.34 -29.01 13.28
CA GLU A 365 -14.39 -28.92 14.39
C GLU A 365 -13.79 -27.51 14.51
N LYS A 366 -13.74 -26.97 15.72
CA LYS A 366 -13.31 -25.58 16.02
C LYS A 366 -12.18 -25.53 17.04
N HIS A 367 -11.05 -26.16 16.74
CA HIS A 367 -9.85 -26.04 17.57
C HIS A 367 -9.04 -24.81 17.18
N TYR A 368 -8.30 -24.31 18.15
CA TYR A 368 -7.34 -23.21 18.01
C TYR A 368 -6.12 -23.56 18.86
N LEU A 369 -4.96 -23.04 18.48
CA LEU A 369 -3.74 -23.21 19.26
C LEU A 369 -3.91 -22.54 20.64
N PRO A 370 -3.31 -23.10 21.71
CA PRO A 370 -3.42 -22.58 23.08
C PRO A 370 -2.55 -21.32 23.30
N VAL A 371 -2.55 -20.38 22.35
CA VAL A 371 -1.74 -19.16 22.37
C VAL A 371 -2.67 -17.97 22.52
N LYS A 372 -2.41 -17.15 23.54
CA LYS A 372 -3.22 -15.97 23.83
C LYS A 372 -3.04 -14.92 22.73
N LYS A 373 -4.07 -14.09 22.54
CA LYS A 373 -4.11 -12.95 21.60
C LYS A 373 -3.99 -13.26 20.10
N LEU A 374 -3.71 -14.51 19.70
CA LEU A 374 -3.84 -14.90 18.30
C LEU A 374 -5.25 -14.60 17.78
N ALA A 375 -5.31 -14.01 16.59
CA ALA A 375 -6.58 -13.82 15.91
C ALA A 375 -7.21 -15.19 15.58
N LYS A 376 -8.53 -15.29 15.74
CA LYS A 376 -9.27 -16.50 15.39
C LYS A 376 -9.70 -16.42 13.94
N SER A 377 -8.90 -17.01 13.06
CA SER A 377 -9.14 -17.03 11.62
C SER A 377 -9.36 -18.44 11.09
N GLY A 378 -9.72 -18.54 9.80
CA GLY A 378 -9.85 -19.82 9.11
C GLY A 378 -8.53 -20.59 9.01
N LEU A 379 -7.41 -19.91 8.77
CA LEU A 379 -6.08 -20.54 8.74
C LEU A 379 -5.67 -21.05 10.12
N HIS A 380 -5.89 -20.25 11.17
CA HIS A 380 -5.62 -20.68 12.53
C HIS A 380 -6.40 -21.95 12.88
N GLN A 381 -7.71 -21.96 12.60
CA GLN A 381 -8.57 -23.13 12.84
C GLN A 381 -8.11 -24.35 12.03
N PHE A 382 -7.77 -24.16 10.75
CA PHE A 382 -7.33 -25.23 9.87
C PHE A 382 -6.08 -25.92 10.40
N PHE A 383 -5.03 -25.16 10.73
CA PHE A 383 -3.77 -25.73 11.20
C PHE A 383 -3.89 -26.32 12.60
N ALA A 384 -4.69 -25.72 13.49
CA ALA A 384 -4.95 -26.29 14.82
C ALA A 384 -5.71 -27.62 14.74
N ASN A 385 -6.63 -27.78 13.77
CA ASN A 385 -7.28 -29.07 13.54
C ASN A 385 -6.33 -30.08 12.90
N ALA A 386 -5.59 -29.69 11.84
CA ALA A 386 -4.69 -30.58 11.11
C ALA A 386 -3.54 -31.09 11.99
N SER A 387 -3.00 -30.27 12.89
CA SER A 387 -1.88 -30.64 13.77
C SER A 387 -2.25 -31.66 14.87
N ARG A 388 -3.52 -32.07 14.94
CA ARG A 388 -3.94 -33.19 15.79
C ARG A 388 -3.54 -34.55 15.24
N TYR A 389 -3.13 -34.61 13.97
CA TYR A 389 -2.72 -35.83 13.29
C TYR A 389 -1.21 -35.81 13.02
N PRO A 390 -0.37 -36.51 13.81
CA PRO A 390 1.08 -36.50 13.63
C PRO A 390 1.57 -36.92 12.24
N VAL A 391 0.80 -37.78 11.56
CA VAL A 391 1.09 -38.21 10.18
C VAL A 391 1.09 -37.04 9.19
N LEU A 392 0.38 -35.94 9.51
CA LEU A 392 0.30 -34.75 8.65
C LEU A 392 1.43 -33.75 8.89
N TYR A 393 2.27 -33.92 9.92
CA TYR A 393 3.31 -32.94 10.25
C TYR A 393 4.28 -32.65 9.09
N PRO A 394 4.72 -33.64 8.28
CA PRO A 394 5.53 -33.37 7.10
C PRO A 394 4.82 -32.46 6.06
N LYS A 395 3.51 -32.62 5.86
CA LYS A 395 2.73 -31.78 4.92
C LYS A 395 2.51 -30.37 5.46
N ILE A 396 2.33 -30.22 6.78
CA ILE A 396 2.25 -28.91 7.45
C ILE A 396 3.61 -28.19 7.38
N ALA A 397 4.72 -28.93 7.51
CA ALA A 397 6.06 -28.37 7.37
C ALA A 397 6.33 -27.96 5.92
N GLU A 398 5.95 -28.78 4.94
CA GLU A 398 6.00 -28.41 3.52
C GLU A 398 5.20 -27.14 3.24
N TYR A 399 4.00 -27.02 3.80
CA TYR A 399 3.22 -25.79 3.69
C TYR A 399 3.99 -24.58 4.21
N ALA A 400 4.58 -24.67 5.41
CA ALA A 400 5.35 -23.58 5.99
C ALA A 400 6.54 -23.18 5.11
N GLU A 401 7.27 -24.15 4.55
CA GLU A 401 8.38 -23.92 3.61
C GLU A 401 7.92 -23.18 2.35
N LEU A 402 6.76 -23.53 1.80
CA LEU A 402 6.20 -22.90 0.61
C LEU A 402 5.64 -21.49 0.90
N ALA A 403 5.05 -21.31 2.08
CA ALA A 403 4.29 -20.10 2.41
C ALA A 403 5.16 -18.98 2.98
N MET A 404 6.16 -19.27 3.81
CA MET A 404 6.93 -18.22 4.51
C MET A 404 7.58 -17.23 3.54
N GLU A 405 7.33 -15.95 3.79
CA GLU A 405 7.89 -14.84 3.02
C GLU A 405 7.89 -13.58 3.88
N ALA A 406 9.09 -13.05 4.15
CA ALA A 406 9.24 -11.84 4.96
C ALA A 406 8.43 -10.69 4.34
N PHE A 407 7.76 -9.91 5.19
CA PHE A 407 6.90 -8.77 4.83
C PHE A 407 5.64 -9.13 4.03
N ALA A 408 5.33 -10.42 3.84
CA ALA A 408 4.01 -10.85 3.38
C ALA A 408 3.09 -11.07 4.58
N TRP A 409 1.78 -10.88 4.39
CA TRP A 409 0.77 -11.01 5.45
C TRP A 409 -0.41 -11.84 4.93
N TYR A 410 -0.98 -12.70 5.77
CA TYR A 410 -2.26 -13.31 5.44
C TYR A 410 -3.38 -12.26 5.38
N GLY A 411 -4.31 -12.43 4.42
CA GLY A 411 -5.49 -11.58 4.27
C GLY A 411 -6.73 -12.06 5.04
N ASP A 412 -6.57 -12.93 6.05
CA ASP A 412 -7.65 -13.57 6.80
C ASP A 412 -8.09 -12.77 8.05
N VAL A 413 -7.39 -11.68 8.37
CA VAL A 413 -7.67 -10.79 9.51
C VAL A 413 -7.54 -9.33 9.09
N GLU A 414 -8.24 -8.43 9.80
CA GLU A 414 -8.09 -6.99 9.59
C GLU A 414 -6.65 -6.54 9.86
N PRO A 415 -6.05 -5.69 8.99
CA PRO A 415 -4.69 -5.21 9.16
C PRO A 415 -4.44 -4.62 10.55
N SER A 416 -3.54 -5.24 11.30
CA SER A 416 -3.17 -4.83 12.66
C SER A 416 -1.91 -5.56 13.11
N GLU A 417 -1.45 -5.31 14.34
CA GLU A 417 -0.36 -6.09 14.98
C GLU A 417 -0.63 -7.61 15.08
N LYS A 418 -1.89 -8.03 14.87
CA LYS A 418 -2.32 -9.43 14.86
C LYS A 418 -2.27 -10.07 13.47
N SER A 419 -2.01 -9.28 12.42
CA SER A 419 -1.66 -9.80 11.11
C SER A 419 -0.41 -10.64 11.25
N VAL A 420 -0.35 -11.75 10.54
CA VAL A 420 0.74 -12.71 10.64
C VAL A 420 1.27 -13.09 9.27
N MET A 421 2.58 -13.34 9.22
CA MET A 421 3.26 -13.84 8.04
C MET A 421 2.64 -15.17 7.58
N PRO A 422 2.50 -15.39 6.26
CA PRO A 422 2.17 -16.70 5.75
C PRO A 422 3.09 -17.78 6.32
N GLY A 423 2.51 -18.88 6.81
CA GLY A 423 3.23 -19.96 7.50
C GLY A 423 3.17 -19.91 9.03
N THR A 424 2.84 -18.76 9.65
CA THR A 424 2.84 -18.62 11.13
C THR A 424 2.04 -19.72 11.82
N TYR A 425 0.76 -19.90 11.50
CA TYR A 425 -0.07 -20.89 12.21
C TYR A 425 0.43 -22.33 12.05
N ALA A 426 0.99 -22.68 10.89
CA ALA A 426 1.57 -24.00 10.64
C ALA A 426 2.82 -24.23 11.51
N VAL A 427 3.73 -23.25 11.53
CA VAL A 427 4.97 -23.31 12.31
C VAL A 427 4.68 -23.33 13.81
N LEU A 428 3.77 -22.49 14.30
CA LEU A 428 3.37 -22.47 15.70
C LEU A 428 2.73 -23.81 16.11
N ALA A 429 1.87 -24.39 15.26
CA ALA A 429 1.26 -25.68 15.52
C ALA A 429 2.30 -26.80 15.64
N LEU A 430 3.27 -26.86 14.71
CA LEU A 430 4.36 -27.84 14.75
C LEU A 430 5.28 -27.62 15.95
N GLY A 431 5.62 -26.36 16.24
CA GLY A 431 6.47 -26.00 17.38
C GLY A 431 5.89 -26.39 18.74
N LEU A 432 4.56 -26.47 18.88
CA LEU A 432 3.90 -27.02 20.07
C LEU A 432 3.80 -28.55 20.07
N SER A 433 3.91 -29.19 18.91
CA SER A 433 3.55 -30.60 18.74
C SER A 433 4.75 -31.56 18.65
N SER A 434 5.90 -31.11 18.12
CA SER A 434 7.09 -31.96 18.01
C SER A 434 8.40 -31.15 17.97
N ASN A 435 9.42 -31.69 18.63
CA ASN A 435 10.78 -31.13 18.67
C ASN A 435 11.51 -31.26 17.32
N ASP A 436 11.07 -32.18 16.46
CA ASP A 436 11.68 -32.42 15.14
C ASP A 436 11.61 -31.17 14.24
N TYR A 437 10.66 -30.27 14.51
CA TYR A 437 10.42 -29.05 13.73
C TYR A 437 10.97 -27.78 14.38
N PHE A 438 11.74 -27.89 15.46
CA PHE A 438 12.43 -26.74 16.06
C PHE A 438 13.35 -25.99 15.09
N PRO A 439 14.11 -26.63 14.17
CA PRO A 439 14.87 -25.90 13.17
C PRO A 439 14.00 -25.01 12.26
N LEU A 440 12.86 -25.54 11.79
CA LEU A 440 11.88 -24.78 11.00
C LEU A 440 11.33 -23.59 11.80
N PHE A 441 11.01 -23.81 13.07
CA PHE A 441 10.52 -22.76 13.97
C PHE A 441 11.55 -21.64 14.20
N ARG A 442 12.83 -21.96 14.38
CA ARG A 442 13.89 -20.95 14.55
C ARG A 442 14.05 -20.09 13.30
N ARG A 443 14.06 -20.71 12.12
CA ARG A 443 14.13 -19.99 10.85
C ARG A 443 12.91 -19.09 10.63
N TYR A 444 11.73 -19.53 11.05
CA TYR A 444 10.55 -18.67 11.08
C TYR A 444 10.77 -17.43 11.95
N MET A 445 11.31 -17.58 13.16
CA MET A 445 11.56 -16.45 14.07
C MET A 445 12.55 -15.42 13.51
N GLU A 446 13.49 -15.84 12.66
CA GLU A 446 14.42 -14.94 11.95
C GLU A 446 13.74 -14.12 10.84
N LEU A 447 12.58 -14.57 10.33
CA LEU A 447 11.83 -13.90 9.27
C LEU A 447 10.70 -13.00 9.79
N VAL A 448 10.34 -13.14 11.07
CA VAL A 448 9.26 -12.36 11.68
C VAL A 448 9.65 -10.88 11.70
N ASP A 449 8.75 -10.05 11.20
CA ASP A 449 8.83 -8.60 11.31
C ASP A 449 8.46 -8.19 12.76
N THR A 450 9.46 -8.07 13.63
CA THR A 450 9.26 -7.77 15.06
C THR A 450 8.71 -6.37 15.32
N GLU A 451 8.80 -5.46 14.35
CA GLU A 451 8.24 -4.11 14.43
C GLU A 451 6.72 -4.13 14.21
N HIS A 452 6.23 -4.98 13.29
CA HIS A 452 4.84 -4.96 12.85
C HIS A 452 4.00 -6.18 13.27
N GLN A 453 4.62 -7.27 13.72
CA GLN A 453 3.95 -8.51 14.14
C GLN A 453 4.13 -8.80 15.64
N SER A 454 3.04 -8.87 16.41
CA SER A 454 3.07 -9.21 17.84
C SER A 454 2.34 -10.52 18.21
N ALA A 455 1.81 -11.22 17.20
CA ALA A 455 1.01 -12.43 17.40
C ALA A 455 1.78 -13.57 18.12
N GLN A 456 3.10 -13.64 17.97
CA GLN A 456 3.98 -14.63 18.57
C GLN A 456 4.39 -14.31 20.02
N ASP A 457 4.11 -13.11 20.54
CA ASP A 457 4.64 -12.64 21.84
C ASP A 457 4.28 -13.54 23.04
N ASP A 458 3.05 -14.08 23.01
CA ASP A 458 2.53 -14.97 24.04
C ASP A 458 2.83 -16.46 23.73
N PHE A 459 3.46 -16.77 22.59
CA PHE A 459 3.79 -18.15 22.20
C PHE A 459 4.80 -18.79 23.15
N ALA A 460 5.71 -18.01 23.75
CA ALA A 460 6.69 -18.54 24.71
C ALA A 460 6.03 -19.27 25.88
N ILE A 461 4.88 -18.76 26.33
CA ILE A 461 4.14 -19.35 27.45
C ILE A 461 3.61 -20.72 27.02
N ALA A 462 2.97 -20.80 25.85
CA ALA A 462 2.46 -22.06 25.31
C ALA A 462 3.60 -23.08 25.03
N PHE A 463 4.74 -22.60 24.53
CA PHE A 463 5.93 -23.42 24.29
C PHE A 463 6.47 -24.04 25.59
N ILE A 464 6.62 -23.24 26.65
CA ILE A 464 7.07 -23.70 27.96
C ILE A 464 6.05 -24.67 28.59
N GLU A 465 4.75 -24.40 28.44
CA GLU A 465 3.72 -25.31 28.92
C GLU A 465 3.73 -26.67 28.19
N ALA A 466 4.05 -26.69 26.89
CA ALA A 466 4.11 -27.90 26.09
C ALA A 466 5.39 -28.72 26.31
N HIS A 467 6.54 -28.06 26.39
CA HIS A 467 7.87 -28.72 26.35
C HIS A 467 8.68 -28.58 27.64
N GLY A 468 8.29 -27.71 28.55
CA GLY A 468 9.16 -27.25 29.63
C GLY A 468 10.39 -26.49 29.10
N VAL A 469 11.36 -26.27 29.96
CA VAL A 469 12.68 -25.73 29.58
C VAL A 469 13.75 -26.77 29.87
N THR A 470 14.49 -27.13 28.84
CA THR A 470 15.59 -28.10 28.88
C THR A 470 16.83 -27.48 28.26
N VAL A 471 17.99 -28.14 28.44
CA VAL A 471 19.24 -27.69 27.81
C VAL A 471 19.11 -27.74 26.28
N GLU A 472 18.45 -28.78 25.76
CA GLU A 472 18.29 -29.03 24.34
C GLU A 472 17.37 -28.01 23.66
N ASN A 473 16.33 -27.53 24.35
CA ASN A 473 15.38 -26.57 23.78
C ASN A 473 15.71 -25.10 24.08
N MET A 474 16.78 -24.83 24.84
CA MET A 474 17.23 -23.46 25.16
C MET A 474 17.47 -22.59 23.90
N PRO A 475 18.11 -23.07 22.82
CA PRO A 475 18.29 -22.27 21.61
C PRO A 475 16.97 -21.83 20.98
N VAL A 476 15.93 -22.66 21.10
CA VAL A 476 14.58 -22.36 20.58
C VAL A 476 13.91 -21.30 21.43
N LEU A 477 14.01 -21.42 22.76
CA LEU A 477 13.49 -20.40 23.69
C LEU A 477 14.15 -19.04 23.45
N VAL A 478 15.48 -19.01 23.24
CA VAL A 478 16.21 -17.77 22.93
C VAL A 478 15.76 -17.20 21.59
N SER A 479 15.69 -18.00 20.51
CA SER A 479 15.18 -17.55 19.21
C SER A 479 13.75 -17.00 19.29
N LEU A 480 12.87 -17.64 20.08
CA LEU A 480 11.50 -17.19 20.29
C LEU A 480 11.46 -15.82 20.99
N VAL A 481 12.28 -15.65 22.02
CA VAL A 481 12.37 -14.40 22.77
C VAL A 481 12.89 -13.27 21.89
N LEU A 482 13.88 -13.54 21.04
CA LEU A 482 14.42 -12.57 20.09
C LEU A 482 13.42 -12.23 18.97
N GLY A 483 12.64 -13.20 18.50
CA GLY A 483 11.58 -12.99 17.49
C GLY A 483 10.26 -12.44 18.05
N SER A 484 10.22 -12.05 19.33
CA SER A 484 9.05 -11.36 19.92
C SER A 484 9.04 -9.89 19.50
N SER A 485 7.88 -9.25 19.51
CA SER A 485 7.78 -7.82 19.17
C SER A 485 8.57 -6.94 20.15
N ASP A 486 8.97 -5.75 19.70
CA ASP A 486 9.68 -4.77 20.54
C ASP A 486 8.86 -4.34 21.77
N SER A 487 7.53 -4.46 21.69
CA SER A 487 6.60 -4.12 22.76
C SER A 487 6.35 -5.27 23.77
N ALA A 488 6.95 -6.44 23.53
CA ALA A 488 6.61 -7.66 24.24
C ALA A 488 7.05 -7.63 25.72
N LYS A 489 6.10 -7.82 26.64
CA LYS A 489 6.33 -7.73 28.10
C LYS A 489 7.02 -8.95 28.70
N PRO A 490 7.89 -8.81 29.72
CA PRO A 490 8.61 -9.93 30.31
C PRO A 490 7.72 -11.13 30.66
N LEU A 491 8.21 -12.33 30.38
CA LEU A 491 7.52 -13.58 30.67
C LEU A 491 7.33 -13.74 32.18
N LYS A 492 6.10 -14.05 32.58
CA LYS A 492 5.80 -14.27 33.99
C LYS A 492 6.37 -15.60 34.44
N ASN A 493 6.90 -15.62 35.67
CA ASN A 493 7.36 -16.83 36.38
C ASN A 493 8.55 -17.58 35.74
N ILE A 494 9.24 -17.03 34.74
CA ILE A 494 10.34 -17.74 34.09
C ILE A 494 11.56 -17.99 35.01
N ASN A 495 11.77 -17.12 36.01
CA ASN A 495 12.83 -17.33 37.02
C ASN A 495 12.59 -18.59 37.88
N ILE A 496 11.36 -19.11 37.89
CA ILE A 496 11.00 -20.39 38.53
C ILE A 496 11.23 -21.55 37.55
N THR A 497 11.31 -21.26 36.25
CA THR A 497 11.46 -22.26 35.18
C THR A 497 12.94 -22.49 34.79
N ILE A 498 13.78 -21.45 34.88
CA ILE A 498 15.25 -21.54 34.72
C ILE A 498 15.88 -21.58 36.11
N ASP A 499 15.65 -22.66 36.84
CA ASP A 499 15.99 -22.83 38.26
C ASP A 499 17.10 -23.86 38.52
N ARG A 500 17.70 -24.39 37.45
CA ARG A 500 18.82 -25.36 37.50
C ARG A 500 20.09 -24.77 36.88
N ALA A 501 21.25 -25.09 37.47
CA ALA A 501 22.56 -24.61 37.00
C ALA A 501 22.82 -24.93 35.51
N GLU A 502 22.46 -26.14 35.07
CA GLU A 502 22.61 -26.57 33.67
C GLU A 502 21.79 -25.73 32.68
N LEU A 503 20.61 -25.23 33.08
CA LEU A 503 19.78 -24.37 32.24
C LEU A 503 20.35 -22.95 32.15
N VAL A 504 20.89 -22.43 33.25
CA VAL A 504 21.57 -21.13 33.24
C VAL A 504 22.84 -21.20 32.41
N ASP A 505 23.60 -22.29 32.51
CA ASP A 505 24.79 -22.52 31.67
C ASP A 505 24.43 -22.62 30.19
N ALA A 506 23.34 -23.31 29.84
CA ALA A 506 22.85 -23.36 28.47
C ALA A 506 22.47 -21.96 27.95
N LEU A 507 21.78 -21.15 28.76
CA LEU A 507 21.42 -19.77 28.40
C LEU A 507 22.67 -18.89 28.23
N ILE A 508 23.65 -18.97 29.12
CA ILE A 508 24.94 -18.27 28.98
C ILE A 508 25.61 -18.67 27.67
N GLY A 509 25.61 -19.96 27.34
CA GLY A 509 26.18 -20.49 26.10
C GLY A 509 25.56 -19.86 24.85
N GLU A 510 24.23 -19.75 24.80
CA GLU A 510 23.53 -19.10 23.68
C GLU A 510 23.85 -17.60 23.59
N LEU A 511 23.93 -16.90 24.73
CA LEU A 511 24.14 -15.44 24.75
C LEU A 511 25.59 -15.02 24.52
N ALA A 512 26.58 -15.87 24.80
CA ALA A 512 28.00 -15.50 24.80
C ALA A 512 28.51 -14.96 23.45
N ALA A 513 27.94 -15.43 22.34
CA ALA A 513 28.32 -14.99 20.99
C ALA A 513 27.42 -13.86 20.43
N MET A 514 26.38 -13.45 21.16
CA MET A 514 25.43 -12.43 20.69
C MET A 514 25.95 -11.01 20.94
N GLU A 515 25.48 -10.04 20.16
CA GLU A 515 25.73 -8.62 20.42
C GLU A 515 25.00 -8.15 21.69
N ASP A 516 25.53 -7.11 22.35
CA ASP A 516 25.06 -6.70 23.67
C ASP A 516 23.57 -6.37 23.70
N TYR A 517 23.04 -5.68 22.67
CA TYR A 517 21.63 -5.33 22.60
C TYR A 517 20.69 -6.56 22.47
N LEU A 518 21.15 -7.63 21.82
CA LEU A 518 20.40 -8.89 21.73
C LEU A 518 20.37 -9.60 23.09
N ARG A 519 21.51 -9.60 23.80
CA ARG A 519 21.57 -10.14 25.16
C ARG A 519 20.64 -9.38 26.10
N GLU A 520 20.66 -8.05 26.05
CA GLU A 520 19.75 -7.21 26.84
C GLU A 520 18.29 -7.52 26.55
N THR A 521 17.94 -7.73 25.27
CA THR A 521 16.57 -8.11 24.86
C THR A 521 16.15 -9.44 25.50
N VAL A 522 17.02 -10.45 25.45
CA VAL A 522 16.75 -11.76 26.07
C VAL A 522 16.62 -11.64 27.58
N ILE A 523 17.53 -10.93 28.25
CA ILE A 523 17.47 -10.73 29.70
C ILE A 523 16.25 -9.90 30.12
N TYR A 524 15.86 -8.91 29.34
CA TYR A 524 14.62 -8.17 29.56
C TYR A 524 13.41 -9.09 29.50
N ARG A 525 13.29 -9.87 28.44
CA ARG A 525 12.15 -10.76 28.22
C ARG A 525 12.05 -11.88 29.23
N LEU A 526 13.17 -12.48 29.62
CA LEU A 526 13.20 -13.53 30.64
C LEU A 526 13.12 -12.90 32.05
N PHE A 527 14.13 -12.16 32.48
CA PHE A 527 14.24 -11.75 33.89
C PHE A 527 13.57 -10.41 34.20
N GLY A 528 13.04 -9.70 33.20
CA GLY A 528 12.50 -8.35 33.34
C GLY A 528 13.57 -7.26 33.44
N GLY A 529 14.77 -7.55 32.95
CA GLY A 529 15.89 -6.63 32.76
C GLY A 529 17.02 -6.79 33.79
N ASN A 530 18.18 -6.20 33.49
CA ASN A 530 19.43 -6.39 34.25
C ASN A 530 19.25 -6.08 35.74
N LYS A 531 18.51 -5.01 36.07
CA LYS A 531 18.18 -4.65 37.47
C LYS A 531 17.41 -5.74 38.21
N LYS A 532 16.47 -6.41 37.54
CA LYS A 532 15.68 -7.49 38.16
C LYS A 532 16.49 -8.79 38.25
N LEU A 533 17.34 -9.08 37.25
CA LEU A 533 18.30 -10.19 37.33
C LEU A 533 19.26 -9.98 38.52
N ALA A 534 19.83 -8.79 38.69
CA ALA A 534 20.69 -8.46 39.83
C ALA A 534 19.98 -8.62 41.19
N GLN A 535 18.69 -8.26 41.27
CA GLN A 535 17.89 -8.51 42.46
C GLN A 535 17.65 -10.01 42.71
N ALA A 536 17.43 -10.80 41.65
CA ALA A 536 17.30 -12.25 41.75
C ALA A 536 18.60 -12.88 42.29
N VAL A 537 19.76 -12.52 41.74
CA VAL A 537 21.09 -12.97 42.22
C VAL A 537 21.29 -12.67 43.71
N LYS A 538 20.91 -11.48 44.17
CA LYS A 538 21.04 -11.09 45.58
C LYS A 538 20.17 -11.92 46.52
N LYS A 539 18.97 -12.31 46.06
CA LYS A 539 18.01 -13.09 46.84
C LYS A 539 18.26 -14.59 46.76
N GLU A 540 19.01 -15.04 45.76
CA GLU A 540 19.35 -16.44 45.57
C GLU A 540 20.34 -16.92 46.64
N SER A 541 20.05 -18.08 47.21
CA SER A 541 20.83 -18.73 48.27
C SER A 541 21.15 -20.19 47.97
N SER A 542 20.59 -20.74 46.88
CA SER A 542 20.90 -22.07 46.37
C SER A 542 22.19 -22.07 45.52
N PRO A 543 22.72 -23.26 45.16
CA PRO A 543 23.94 -23.39 44.35
C PRO A 543 23.90 -22.74 42.96
N ILE A 544 22.73 -22.31 42.47
CA ILE A 544 22.60 -21.63 41.17
C ILE A 544 23.06 -20.17 41.19
N LYS A 545 23.24 -19.58 42.38
CA LYS A 545 23.60 -18.17 42.54
C LYS A 545 24.80 -17.75 41.70
N ASP A 546 25.85 -18.57 41.71
CA ASP A 546 27.09 -18.27 41.00
C ASP A 546 26.89 -18.26 39.48
N LYS A 547 25.99 -19.11 38.97
CA LYS A 547 25.63 -19.14 37.55
C LYS A 547 24.80 -17.92 37.14
N LEU A 548 23.83 -17.52 37.97
CA LEU A 548 23.06 -16.29 37.73
C LEU A 548 23.94 -15.04 37.80
N ALA A 549 24.97 -15.03 38.65
CA ALA A 549 25.96 -13.96 38.70
C ALA A 549 26.82 -13.91 37.43
N GLN A 550 27.21 -15.05 36.87
CA GLN A 550 27.91 -15.13 35.57
C GLN A 550 27.02 -14.61 34.43
N LEU A 551 25.73 -14.97 34.43
CA LEU A 551 24.77 -14.47 33.46
C LEU A 551 24.61 -12.94 33.56
N LEU A 552 24.55 -12.40 34.78
CA LEU A 552 24.48 -10.94 34.99
C LEU A 552 25.73 -10.23 34.45
N ALA A 553 26.93 -10.77 34.71
CA ALA A 553 28.18 -10.20 34.24
C ALA A 553 28.33 -10.22 32.70
N LEU A 554 27.54 -11.02 31.98
CA LEU A 554 27.53 -11.08 30.52
C LEU A 554 26.76 -9.91 29.87
N VAL A 555 25.95 -9.21 30.67
CA VAL A 555 25.05 -8.12 30.24
C VAL A 555 25.26 -6.81 31.02
N GLU A 556 26.31 -6.75 31.82
CA GLU A 556 26.87 -5.52 32.43
C GLU A 556 28.08 -5.07 31.62
#